data_AF-A0A0D0XB77-F1
#
_entry.id   AF-A0A0D0XB77-F1
#
_cell.length_a   1.000
_cell.length_b   1.000
_cell.length_c   1.000
_cell.angle_alpha   90.00
_cell.angle_beta   90.00
_cell.angle_gamma   90.00
#
_symmetry.space_group_name_H-M   'P 1'
#
loop_
_entity.id
_entity.type
_entity.pdbx_description
1 polymer ?
#
loop_
_entity_poly.entity_id
_entity_poly.type
_entity_poly.pdbx_seq_one_letter_code
_entity_poly.pdbx_strand_id
1 'polypeptide(L)'
;MATMPPHRHAPERSTARPGGARRFARRLLTLVAAVAVGAGTLTAPAYAEPSVDEIEAQIDKQWEQLEPTIEQYNKVRAQLKVNREKAAEVQKKIEPLALETELAMNRVGDLASRYYISGPSQDIGALLVSTKPGTLAEQLTILDRLAAQERKQVEGVLAVRAKYDTEKQKLDTLIASQEKQTKELAAKKTKINGEIKRLQASMPKTVVSTEGCPTVTGVVSAAARTAIKTACAQVGDPYVWGATGPNSFDCSGLTQFAYKAAGIHLTHFTGAQWNEGRAIPRSEARPGDLVFFFSDLHHVGLYIGNDKMVHAPRAGKPVNVSSINTMPVAGFRRPG
;
A
#
# COMPACT_ATOMS: atom_id res chain seq x y z
N MET A 1 15.61 55.00 9.94
CA MET A 1 15.74 55.90 8.77
C MET A 1 15.61 55.04 7.53
N ALA A 2 14.40 54.78 6.99
CA ALA A 2 13.54 55.69 6.22
C ALA A 2 14.16 56.10 4.88
N THR A 3 13.84 55.39 3.80
CA THR A 3 13.00 55.85 2.65
C THR A 3 13.29 55.02 1.40
N MET A 4 12.23 54.71 0.66
CA MET A 4 12.17 53.93 -0.58
C MET A 4 11.62 54.85 -1.71
N PRO A 5 11.40 54.38 -2.96
CA PRO A 5 11.93 54.88 -4.23
C PRO A 5 10.97 55.85 -4.99
N PRO A 6 11.19 56.18 -6.28
CA PRO A 6 10.47 55.43 -7.33
C PRO A 6 11.20 55.34 -8.70
N HIS A 7 10.75 54.45 -9.59
CA HIS A 7 10.20 54.81 -10.91
C HIS A 7 9.64 53.57 -11.63
N ARG A 8 8.34 53.69 -11.95
CA ARG A 8 7.55 52.82 -12.84
C ARG A 8 7.75 53.26 -14.29
N HIS A 9 7.73 52.32 -15.24
CA HIS A 9 7.11 52.55 -16.54
C HIS A 9 6.46 51.27 -17.09
N ALA A 10 5.17 51.40 -17.36
CA ALA A 10 4.31 50.72 -18.33
C ALA A 10 3.35 51.82 -18.86
N PRO A 11 2.52 51.66 -19.91
CA PRO A 11 2.22 50.46 -20.71
C PRO A 11 2.19 50.73 -22.24
N GLU A 12 2.08 49.69 -23.08
CA GLU A 12 1.38 49.85 -24.37
C GLU A 12 0.47 48.65 -24.67
N ARG A 13 -0.80 49.01 -24.94
CA ARG A 13 -1.86 48.17 -25.49
C ARG A 13 -1.71 48.17 -27.01
N SER A 14 -1.88 47.01 -27.64
CA SER A 14 -2.32 46.94 -29.03
C SER A 14 -3.56 46.07 -29.12
N THR A 15 -4.62 46.68 -29.65
CA THR A 15 -5.94 46.15 -29.94
C THR A 15 -6.01 45.75 -31.42
N ALA A 16 -6.39 44.51 -31.72
CA ALA A 16 -7.13 44.18 -32.95
C ALA A 16 -7.73 42.76 -32.89
N ARG A 17 -9.07 42.73 -32.80
CA ARG A 17 -9.98 41.69 -33.33
C ARG A 17 -10.56 42.25 -34.66
N PRO A 18 -11.32 41.53 -35.52
CA PRO A 18 -11.94 40.20 -35.35
C PRO A 18 -11.92 39.30 -36.62
N GLY A 19 -12.48 38.09 -36.51
CA GLY A 19 -13.15 37.41 -37.64
C GLY A 19 -12.71 35.99 -37.92
N GLY A 20 -13.68 35.08 -38.07
CA GLY A 20 -13.45 33.81 -38.78
C GLY A 20 -13.77 32.54 -37.99
N ALA A 21 -15.05 32.18 -37.96
CA ALA A 21 -15.54 30.91 -37.47
C ALA A 21 -14.96 29.72 -38.24
N ARG A 22 -14.62 28.63 -37.54
CA ARG A 22 -14.94 27.26 -37.99
C ARG A 22 -14.94 26.28 -36.82
N ARG A 23 -16.11 25.66 -36.67
CA ARG A 23 -16.48 24.63 -35.71
C ARG A 23 -15.75 23.33 -36.06
N PHE A 24 -15.22 22.62 -35.07
CA PHE A 24 -15.27 21.16 -35.07
C PHE A 24 -15.46 20.67 -33.63
N ALA A 25 -16.66 20.15 -33.39
CA ALA A 25 -17.05 19.48 -32.17
C ALA A 25 -16.46 18.07 -32.12
N ARG A 26 -15.97 17.64 -30.95
CA ARG A 26 -16.00 16.24 -30.55
C ARG A 26 -16.50 16.15 -29.12
N ARG A 27 -17.74 15.66 -29.03
CA ARG A 27 -18.48 15.34 -27.81
C ARG A 27 -17.82 14.14 -27.12
N LEU A 28 -17.57 14.24 -25.82
CA LEU A 28 -17.41 13.10 -24.92
C LEU A 28 -18.41 13.32 -23.78
N LEU A 29 -19.57 12.70 -23.95
CA LEU A 29 -20.71 12.72 -23.04
C LEU A 29 -20.79 11.27 -22.53
N THR A 30 -20.25 10.99 -21.35
CA THR A 30 -20.45 9.71 -20.66
C THR A 30 -21.46 9.91 -19.54
N LEU A 31 -22.59 9.22 -19.73
CA LEU A 31 -23.80 9.18 -18.93
C LEU A 31 -23.58 9.09 -17.43
N VAL A 32 -24.17 10.05 -16.70
CA VAL A 32 -24.65 9.84 -15.33
C VAL A 32 -26.14 9.55 -15.46
N ALA A 33 -26.56 8.31 -15.27
CA ALA A 33 -27.97 7.94 -15.23
C ALA A 33 -28.54 8.34 -13.87
N ALA A 34 -29.23 9.49 -13.83
CA ALA A 34 -30.15 9.83 -12.76
C ALA A 34 -31.54 9.28 -13.14
N VAL A 35 -32.07 8.34 -12.35
CA VAL A 35 -33.43 7.81 -12.54
C VAL A 35 -34.42 8.83 -12.00
N ALA A 36 -35.09 9.55 -12.90
CA ALA A 36 -36.27 10.34 -12.60
C ALA A 36 -37.52 9.51 -12.95
N VAL A 37 -38.41 9.33 -11.99
CA VAL A 37 -39.71 8.67 -12.15
C VAL A 37 -40.63 9.62 -12.93
N GLY A 38 -41.05 9.21 -14.13
CA GLY A 38 -42.02 9.92 -14.95
C GLY A 38 -42.75 8.94 -15.87
N ALA A 39 -44.07 8.88 -15.71
CA ALA A 39 -44.96 8.04 -16.52
C ALA A 39 -44.98 8.53 -17.98
N GLY A 40 -44.71 7.61 -18.92
CA GLY A 40 -44.79 7.87 -20.35
C GLY A 40 -44.13 6.73 -21.13
N THR A 41 -44.92 5.95 -21.84
CA THR A 41 -44.49 4.76 -22.60
C THR A 41 -43.55 5.13 -23.75
N LEU A 42 -42.25 4.97 -23.52
CA LEU A 42 -41.25 4.83 -24.57
C LEU A 42 -40.59 3.46 -24.37
N THR A 43 -40.82 2.56 -25.33
CA THR A 43 -40.15 1.26 -25.42
C THR A 43 -38.67 1.49 -25.74
N ALA A 44 -37.86 1.72 -24.69
CA ALA A 44 -36.42 1.56 -24.79
C ALA A 44 -36.12 0.07 -25.03
N PRO A 45 -35.12 -0.29 -25.84
CA PRO A 45 -34.66 -1.68 -25.91
C PRO A 45 -34.29 -2.08 -24.49
N ALA A 46 -34.91 -3.13 -23.99
CA ALA A 46 -34.60 -3.72 -22.70
C ALA A 46 -33.16 -4.28 -22.78
N TYR A 47 -32.17 -3.42 -22.56
CA TYR A 47 -30.86 -3.88 -22.16
C TYR A 47 -31.08 -4.55 -20.80
N ALA A 48 -31.03 -5.88 -20.79
CA ALA A 48 -31.03 -6.64 -19.56
C ALA A 48 -29.95 -6.06 -18.64
N GLU A 49 -30.31 -5.73 -17.40
CA GLU A 49 -29.32 -5.32 -16.40
C GLU A 49 -28.25 -6.42 -16.31
N PRO A 50 -26.95 -6.06 -16.29
CA PRO A 50 -25.88 -7.04 -16.20
C PRO A 50 -26.09 -7.99 -15.03
N SER A 51 -25.88 -9.27 -15.25
CA SER A 51 -25.90 -10.29 -14.20
C SER A 51 -24.79 -10.03 -13.17
N VAL A 52 -24.94 -10.58 -11.97
CA VAL A 52 -23.94 -10.43 -10.89
C VAL A 52 -22.57 -10.92 -11.34
N ASP A 53 -22.53 -12.05 -12.05
CA ASP A 53 -21.30 -12.67 -12.52
C ASP A 53 -20.61 -11.80 -13.60
N GLU A 54 -21.39 -11.12 -14.46
CA GLU A 54 -20.84 -10.13 -15.41
C GLU A 54 -20.26 -8.90 -14.72
N ILE A 55 -20.88 -8.45 -13.62
CA ILE A 55 -20.36 -7.33 -12.82
C ILE A 55 -19.09 -7.76 -12.07
N GLU A 56 -19.05 -8.97 -11.51
CA GLU A 56 -17.85 -9.53 -10.88
C GLU A 56 -16.70 -9.66 -11.89
N ALA A 57 -16.95 -10.16 -13.10
CA ALA A 57 -15.94 -10.21 -14.16
C ALA A 57 -15.43 -8.82 -14.58
N GLN A 58 -16.30 -7.80 -14.58
CA GLN A 58 -15.89 -6.42 -14.83
C GLN A 58 -15.03 -5.85 -13.69
N ILE A 59 -15.35 -6.19 -12.45
CA ILE A 59 -14.55 -5.82 -11.27
C ILE A 59 -13.17 -6.47 -11.34
N ASP A 60 -13.09 -7.76 -11.69
CA ASP A 60 -11.83 -8.48 -11.83
C ASP A 60 -10.94 -7.86 -12.93
N LYS A 61 -11.53 -7.51 -14.06
CA LYS A 61 -10.82 -6.79 -15.13
C LYS A 61 -10.29 -5.43 -14.66
N GLN A 62 -11.05 -4.70 -13.85
CA GLN A 62 -10.58 -3.42 -13.29
C GLN A 62 -9.50 -3.65 -12.21
N TRP A 63 -9.57 -4.76 -11.48
CA TRP A 63 -8.54 -5.18 -10.54
C TRP A 63 -7.22 -5.48 -11.24
N GLU A 64 -7.24 -6.24 -12.33
CA GLU A 64 -6.05 -6.51 -13.16
C GLU A 64 -5.39 -5.23 -13.67
N GLN A 65 -6.19 -4.20 -14.00
CA GLN A 65 -5.66 -2.88 -14.39
C GLN A 65 -5.03 -2.11 -13.23
N LEU A 66 -5.43 -2.40 -11.99
CA LEU A 66 -4.87 -1.79 -10.79
C LEU A 66 -3.55 -2.46 -10.36
N GLU A 67 -3.38 -3.75 -10.67
CA GLU A 67 -2.23 -4.58 -10.29
C GLU A 67 -0.87 -3.92 -10.59
N PRO A 68 -0.59 -3.34 -11.78
CA PRO A 68 0.67 -2.65 -12.02
C PRO A 68 0.94 -1.47 -11.07
N THR A 69 -0.12 -0.78 -10.63
CA THR A 69 0.03 0.33 -9.65
C THR A 69 0.36 -0.21 -8.27
N ILE A 70 -0.23 -1.33 -7.87
CA ILE A 70 0.07 -2.05 -6.62
C ILE A 70 1.52 -2.54 -6.63
N GLU A 71 1.96 -3.14 -7.73
CA GLU A 71 3.33 -3.64 -7.87
C GLU A 71 4.36 -2.51 -7.85
N GLN A 72 4.07 -1.39 -8.50
CA GLN A 72 4.93 -0.21 -8.37
C GLN A 72 4.95 0.34 -6.93
N TYR A 73 3.82 0.34 -6.21
CA TYR A 73 3.78 0.73 -4.80
C TYR A 73 4.67 -0.20 -3.95
N ASN A 74 4.54 -1.52 -4.14
CA ASN A 74 5.35 -2.53 -3.46
C ASN A 74 6.85 -2.34 -3.72
N LYS A 75 7.24 -2.11 -4.99
CA LYS A 75 8.62 -1.83 -5.39
C LYS A 75 9.18 -0.59 -4.69
N VAL A 76 8.45 0.53 -4.71
CA VAL A 76 8.91 1.79 -4.07
C VAL A 76 9.01 1.61 -2.55
N ARG A 77 8.08 0.88 -1.93
CA ARG A 77 8.11 0.58 -0.49
C ARG A 77 9.34 -0.24 -0.11
N ALA A 78 9.68 -1.25 -0.92
CA ALA A 78 10.88 -2.06 -0.72
C ALA A 78 12.16 -1.20 -0.86
N GLN A 79 12.24 -0.36 -1.89
CA GLN A 79 13.39 0.53 -2.08
C GLN A 79 13.53 1.56 -0.96
N LEU A 80 12.42 2.11 -0.44
CA LEU A 80 12.43 3.02 0.69
C LEU A 80 13.03 2.37 1.94
N LYS A 81 12.70 1.10 2.20
CA LYS A 81 13.29 0.34 3.32
C LYS A 81 14.80 0.22 3.15
N VAL A 82 15.28 -0.21 1.99
CA VAL A 82 16.72 -0.31 1.68
C VAL A 82 17.42 1.04 1.82
N ASN A 83 16.81 2.12 1.32
CA ASN A 83 17.40 3.46 1.38
C ASN A 83 17.47 3.99 2.83
N ARG A 84 16.51 3.63 3.68
CA ARG A 84 16.54 3.96 5.12
C ARG A 84 17.68 3.24 5.83
N GLU A 85 17.88 1.96 5.54
CA GLU A 85 18.99 1.17 6.10
C GLU A 85 20.35 1.75 5.65
N LYS A 86 20.51 2.08 4.37
CA LYS A 86 21.71 2.75 3.85
C LYS A 86 21.94 4.11 4.49
N ALA A 87 20.90 4.92 4.68
CA ALA A 87 21.04 6.23 5.32
C ALA A 87 21.47 6.09 6.78
N ALA A 88 20.93 5.12 7.51
CA ALA A 88 21.35 4.82 8.88
C ALA A 88 22.81 4.34 8.94
N GLU A 89 23.27 3.54 7.97
CA GLU A 89 24.66 3.10 7.90
C GLU A 89 25.62 4.26 7.60
N VAL A 90 25.28 5.13 6.63
CA VAL A 90 26.06 6.32 6.30
C VAL A 90 26.09 7.28 7.50
N GLN A 91 24.96 7.47 8.19
CA GLN A 91 24.90 8.30 9.40
C GLN A 91 25.87 7.82 10.47
N LYS A 92 25.95 6.50 10.72
CA LYS A 92 26.92 5.92 11.66
C LYS A 92 28.38 6.16 11.26
N LYS A 93 28.67 6.26 9.95
CA LYS A 93 30.01 6.61 9.44
C LYS A 93 30.33 8.09 9.58
N ILE A 94 29.31 8.95 9.46
CA ILE A 94 29.44 10.40 9.58
C ILE A 94 29.76 10.82 11.02
N GLU A 95 29.16 10.19 12.03
CA GLU A 95 29.37 10.55 13.45
C GLU A 95 30.86 10.65 13.86
N PRO A 96 31.70 9.61 13.67
CA PRO A 96 33.12 9.71 14.01
C PRO A 96 33.88 10.69 13.10
N LEU A 97 33.52 10.78 11.82
CA LEU A 97 34.15 11.72 10.88
C LEU A 97 33.86 13.17 11.23
N ALA A 98 32.67 13.46 11.77
CA ALA A 98 32.29 14.80 12.23
C ALA A 98 33.19 15.23 13.39
N LEU A 99 33.36 14.35 14.38
CA LEU A 99 34.25 14.58 15.52
C LEU A 99 35.71 14.72 15.09
N GLU A 100 36.19 13.85 14.19
CA GLU A 100 37.56 13.92 13.67
C GLU A 100 37.79 15.23 12.90
N THR A 101 36.81 15.68 12.11
CA THR A 101 36.87 16.94 11.39
C THR A 101 36.92 18.13 12.35
N GLU A 102 36.10 18.13 13.40
CA GLU A 102 36.10 19.19 14.43
C GLU A 102 37.45 19.27 15.17
N LEU A 103 37.96 18.13 15.63
CA LEU A 103 39.27 18.06 16.29
C LEU A 103 40.41 18.48 15.37
N ALA A 104 40.36 18.11 14.09
CA ALA A 104 41.34 18.50 13.10
C ALA A 104 41.29 20.01 12.84
N MET A 105 40.10 20.59 12.71
CA MET A 105 39.90 22.04 12.52
C MET A 105 40.39 22.84 13.72
N ASN A 106 40.18 22.36 14.94
CA ASN A 106 40.69 23.03 16.15
C ASN A 106 42.23 23.14 16.13
N ARG A 107 42.95 22.11 15.64
CA ARG A 107 44.42 22.17 15.51
C ARG A 107 44.88 23.21 14.49
N VAL A 108 44.15 23.36 13.38
CA VAL A 108 44.44 24.41 12.39
C VAL A 108 44.12 25.78 12.98
N GLY A 109 43.05 25.90 13.77
CA GLY A 109 42.71 27.09 14.54
C GLY A 109 43.82 27.51 15.51
N ASP A 110 44.38 26.56 16.27
CA ASP A 110 45.50 26.80 17.19
C ASP A 110 46.77 27.23 16.44
N LEU A 111 47.03 26.64 15.27
CA LEU A 111 48.13 27.05 14.41
C LEU A 111 47.94 28.50 13.94
N ALA A 112 46.76 28.81 13.39
CA ALA A 112 46.42 30.14 12.90
C ALA A 112 46.46 31.19 14.02
N SER A 113 45.97 30.85 15.21
CA SER A 113 45.98 31.72 16.39
C SER A 113 47.41 32.06 16.84
N ARG A 114 48.31 31.06 16.87
CA ARG A 114 49.73 31.28 17.19
C ARG A 114 50.37 32.24 16.20
N TYR A 115 50.28 31.96 14.90
CA TYR A 115 50.81 32.85 13.86
C TYR A 115 50.26 34.28 13.95
N TYR A 116 48.98 34.44 14.32
CA TYR A 116 48.37 35.75 14.53
C TYR A 116 48.92 36.49 15.75
N ILE A 117 49.11 35.81 16.89
CA ILE A 117 49.56 36.40 18.16
C ILE A 117 51.07 36.69 18.14
N SER A 118 51.90 35.72 17.74
CA SER A 118 53.35 35.86 17.78
C SER A 118 53.91 36.60 16.56
N GLY A 119 53.16 36.60 15.44
CA GLY A 119 53.61 37.11 14.16
C GLY A 119 54.68 36.20 13.50
N PRO A 120 54.76 36.17 12.16
CA PRO A 120 55.76 35.35 11.46
C PRO A 120 57.21 35.86 11.63
N SER A 121 57.39 37.04 12.21
CA SER A 121 58.67 37.73 12.32
C SER A 121 59.53 37.32 13.52
N GLN A 122 58.96 36.70 14.57
CA GLN A 122 59.75 36.33 15.74
C GLN A 122 60.69 35.16 15.49
N ASP A 123 60.27 34.17 14.69
CA ASP A 123 61.13 33.04 14.30
C ASP A 123 62.25 33.49 13.35
N ILE A 124 61.95 34.43 12.46
CA ILE A 124 62.93 35.07 11.58
C ILE A 124 63.90 35.94 12.40
N GLY A 125 63.40 36.64 13.42
CA GLY A 125 64.21 37.42 14.35
C GLY A 125 65.19 36.56 15.15
N ALA A 126 64.77 35.38 15.60
CA ALA A 126 65.62 34.41 16.29
C ALA A 126 66.74 33.85 15.39
N LEU A 127 66.45 33.63 14.11
CA LEU A 127 67.45 33.24 13.10
C LEU A 127 68.48 34.35 12.83
N LEU A 128 68.05 35.62 12.76
CA LEU A 128 68.92 36.75 12.44
C LEU A 128 69.91 37.12 13.56
N VAL A 129 69.61 36.75 14.81
CA VAL A 129 70.46 37.04 15.98
C VAL A 129 71.52 35.94 16.24
N SER A 130 71.40 34.77 15.60
CA SER A 130 72.39 33.68 15.72
C SER A 130 73.65 33.96 14.88
N THR A 131 74.72 34.43 15.51
CA THR A 131 75.96 34.86 14.84
C THR A 131 76.96 33.74 14.50
N LYS A 132 76.66 32.46 14.79
CA LYS A 132 77.57 31.33 14.51
C LYS A 132 77.12 30.53 13.27
N PRO A 133 77.99 30.30 12.25
CA PRO A 133 77.61 29.61 11.02
C PRO A 133 77.08 28.18 11.21
N GLY A 134 77.61 27.43 12.19
CA GLY A 134 77.17 26.06 12.48
C GLY A 134 75.76 25.95 13.09
N THR A 135 75.36 26.93 13.91
CA THR A 135 74.05 26.92 14.59
C THR A 135 72.91 27.32 13.65
N LEU A 136 73.19 28.14 12.64
CA LEU A 136 72.21 28.55 11.65
C LEU A 136 71.70 27.36 10.80
N ALA A 137 72.61 26.47 10.37
CA ALA A 137 72.25 25.29 9.58
C ALA A 137 71.34 24.31 10.35
N GLU A 138 71.62 24.11 11.65
CA GLU A 138 70.79 23.30 12.54
C GLU A 138 69.40 23.92 12.74
N GLN A 139 69.33 25.24 12.99
CA GLN A 139 68.06 25.96 13.14
C GLN A 139 67.19 25.92 11.88
N LEU A 140 67.79 26.10 10.70
CA LEU A 140 67.07 25.99 9.42
C LEU A 140 66.53 24.57 9.19
N THR A 141 67.27 23.54 9.60
CA THR A 141 66.80 22.14 9.52
C THR A 141 65.62 21.88 10.46
N ILE A 142 65.63 22.46 11.65
CA ILE A 142 64.51 22.37 12.61
C ILE A 142 63.26 23.06 12.05
N LEU A 143 63.42 24.26 11.48
CA LEU A 143 62.32 25.00 10.87
C LEU A 143 61.71 24.30 9.66
N ASP A 144 62.54 23.72 8.78
CA ASP A 144 62.02 22.94 7.65
C ASP A 144 61.23 21.71 8.11
N ARG A 145 61.71 21.01 9.16
CA ARG A 145 60.96 19.89 9.76
C ARG A 145 59.64 20.34 10.40
N LEU A 146 59.63 21.48 11.09
CA LEU A 146 58.41 22.04 11.67
C LEU A 146 57.41 22.43 10.56
N ALA A 147 57.87 23.14 9.53
CA ALA A 147 57.04 23.53 8.40
C ALA A 147 56.50 22.30 7.65
N ALA A 148 57.30 21.24 7.49
CA ALA A 148 56.85 19.96 6.93
C ALA A 148 55.78 19.29 7.80
N GLN A 149 55.92 19.36 9.13
CA GLN A 149 54.92 18.85 10.06
C GLN A 149 53.60 19.64 10.01
N GLU A 150 53.66 20.97 9.95
CA GLU A 150 52.49 21.84 9.81
C GLU A 150 51.75 21.60 8.49
N ARG A 151 52.49 21.50 7.36
CA ARG A 151 51.92 21.12 6.06
C ARG A 151 51.19 19.78 6.14
N LYS A 152 51.82 18.77 6.74
CA LYS A 152 51.22 17.44 6.92
C LYS A 152 49.96 17.49 7.79
N GLN A 153 49.91 18.34 8.81
CA GLN A 153 48.72 18.52 9.64
C GLN A 153 47.56 19.12 8.84
N VAL A 154 47.82 20.17 8.05
CA VAL A 154 46.81 20.81 7.19
C VAL A 154 46.31 19.85 6.11
N GLU A 155 47.20 19.14 5.44
CA GLU A 155 46.84 18.09 4.46
C GLU A 155 45.95 17.01 5.08
N GLY A 156 46.27 16.59 6.30
CA GLY A 156 45.45 15.65 7.06
C GLY A 156 44.03 16.17 7.31
N VAL A 157 43.88 17.45 7.68
CA VAL A 157 42.57 18.08 7.91
C VAL A 157 41.75 18.12 6.64
N LEU A 158 42.37 18.51 5.51
CA LEU A 158 41.70 18.54 4.21
C LEU A 158 41.22 17.14 3.79
N ALA A 159 42.03 16.10 4.04
CA ALA A 159 41.66 14.73 3.73
C ALA A 159 40.47 14.22 4.58
N VAL A 160 40.44 14.51 5.88
CA VAL A 160 39.33 14.16 6.76
C VAL A 160 38.06 14.90 6.36
N ARG A 161 38.16 16.21 6.10
CA ARG A 161 37.03 17.03 5.65
C ARG A 161 36.45 16.52 4.33
N ALA A 162 37.29 16.17 3.35
CA ALA A 162 36.84 15.63 2.08
C ALA A 162 36.07 14.30 2.24
N LYS A 163 36.49 13.43 3.18
CA LYS A 163 35.76 12.20 3.52
C LYS A 163 34.40 12.50 4.15
N TYR A 164 34.36 13.41 5.11
CA TYR A 164 33.12 13.86 5.75
C TYR A 164 32.14 14.43 4.72
N ASP A 165 32.59 15.36 3.87
CA ASP A 165 31.76 16.01 2.85
C ASP A 165 31.19 14.99 1.85
N THR A 166 31.99 13.99 1.47
CA THR A 166 31.55 12.90 0.57
C THR A 166 30.45 12.04 1.19
N GLU A 167 30.62 11.59 2.44
CA GLU A 167 29.59 10.80 3.12
C GLU A 167 28.34 11.64 3.41
N LYS A 168 28.52 12.91 3.75
CA LYS A 168 27.42 13.85 3.96
C LYS A 168 26.58 14.04 2.70
N GLN A 169 27.22 14.21 1.55
CA GLN A 169 26.52 14.32 0.25
C GLN A 169 25.74 13.05 -0.10
N LYS A 170 26.30 11.86 0.20
CA LYS A 170 25.59 10.58 0.03
C LYS A 170 24.35 10.51 0.91
N LEU A 171 24.48 10.90 2.19
CA LEU A 171 23.35 10.94 3.11
C LEU A 171 22.25 11.89 2.61
N ASP A 172 22.61 13.12 2.22
CA ASP A 172 21.64 14.11 1.75
C ASP A 172 20.88 13.63 0.51
N THR A 173 21.57 12.95 -0.42
CA THR A 173 20.95 12.31 -1.59
C THR A 173 19.98 11.20 -1.18
N LEU A 174 20.35 10.38 -0.20
CA LEU A 174 19.47 9.33 0.32
C LEU A 174 18.23 9.92 1.00
N ILE A 175 18.37 10.96 1.81
CA ILE A 175 17.24 11.63 2.48
C ILE A 175 16.29 12.25 1.44
N ALA A 176 16.81 12.98 0.45
CA ALA A 176 16.00 13.54 -0.64
C ALA A 176 15.26 12.45 -1.43
N SER A 177 15.90 11.31 -1.69
CA SER A 177 15.26 10.15 -2.31
C SER A 177 14.14 9.58 -1.43
N GLN A 178 14.34 9.47 -0.12
CA GLN A 178 13.33 8.94 0.80
C GLN A 178 12.08 9.84 0.87
N GLU A 179 12.27 11.17 0.88
CA GLU A 179 11.16 12.12 0.84
C GLU A 179 10.32 11.97 -0.44
N LYS A 180 10.99 11.87 -1.59
CA LYS A 180 10.33 11.64 -2.89
C LYS A 180 9.54 10.33 -2.89
N GLN A 181 10.16 9.24 -2.42
CA GLN A 181 9.52 7.93 -2.32
C GLN A 181 8.31 7.94 -1.38
N THR A 182 8.41 8.64 -0.25
CA THR A 182 7.30 8.75 0.71
C THR A 182 6.11 9.50 0.10
N LYS A 183 6.35 10.59 -0.62
CA LYS A 183 5.31 11.32 -1.37
C LYS A 183 4.66 10.43 -2.44
N GLU A 184 5.46 9.68 -3.19
CA GLU A 184 4.96 8.76 -4.22
C GLU A 184 4.09 7.64 -3.63
N LEU A 185 4.52 7.03 -2.52
CA LEU A 185 3.75 6.00 -1.82
C LEU A 185 2.41 6.54 -1.32
N ALA A 186 2.38 7.75 -0.76
CA ALA A 186 1.16 8.38 -0.29
C ALA A 186 0.15 8.58 -1.44
N ALA A 187 0.61 9.12 -2.58
CA ALA A 187 -0.23 9.32 -3.75
C ALA A 187 -0.77 8.00 -4.31
N LYS A 188 0.08 6.98 -4.45
CA LYS A 188 -0.32 5.64 -4.94
C LYS A 188 -1.31 4.96 -3.99
N LYS A 189 -1.08 5.02 -2.68
CA LYS A 189 -2.00 4.47 -1.68
C LYS A 189 -3.38 5.11 -1.77
N THR A 190 -3.46 6.43 -1.93
CA THR A 190 -4.74 7.13 -2.11
C THR A 190 -5.46 6.65 -3.37
N LYS A 191 -4.75 6.50 -4.50
CA LYS A 191 -5.32 5.99 -5.74
C LYS A 191 -5.84 4.56 -5.59
N ILE A 192 -5.02 3.65 -5.05
CA ILE A 192 -5.38 2.24 -4.82
C ILE A 192 -6.63 2.15 -3.94
N ASN A 193 -6.65 2.84 -2.79
CA ASN A 193 -7.79 2.83 -1.89
C ASN A 193 -9.05 3.43 -2.53
N GLY A 194 -8.91 4.46 -3.36
CA GLY A 194 -10.00 5.07 -4.12
C GLY A 194 -10.65 4.09 -5.10
N GLU A 195 -9.84 3.39 -5.88
CA GLU A 195 -10.33 2.38 -6.83
C GLU A 195 -10.96 1.18 -6.10
N ILE A 196 -10.33 0.66 -5.03
CA ILE A 196 -10.92 -0.41 -4.21
C ILE A 196 -12.32 -0.02 -3.72
N LYS A 197 -12.47 1.20 -3.18
CA LYS A 197 -13.77 1.69 -2.70
C LYS A 197 -14.79 1.81 -3.82
N ARG A 198 -14.37 2.25 -5.01
CA ARG A 198 -15.23 2.34 -6.20
C ARG A 198 -15.70 0.95 -6.64
N LEU A 199 -14.80 -0.02 -6.71
CA LEU A 199 -15.10 -1.41 -7.07
C LEU A 199 -16.09 -2.03 -6.08
N GLN A 200 -15.86 -1.85 -4.78
CA GLN A 200 -16.78 -2.30 -3.74
C GLN A 200 -18.18 -1.67 -3.87
N ALA A 201 -18.26 -0.38 -4.22
CA ALA A 201 -19.53 0.30 -4.43
C ALA A 201 -20.26 -0.16 -5.71
N SER A 202 -19.54 -0.69 -6.70
CA SER A 202 -20.14 -1.21 -7.93
C SER A 202 -20.74 -2.61 -7.78
N MET A 203 -20.54 -3.26 -6.63
CA MET A 203 -21.08 -4.59 -6.39
C MET A 203 -22.61 -4.56 -6.25
N PRO A 204 -23.33 -5.43 -6.98
CA PRO A 204 -24.79 -5.42 -6.98
C PRO A 204 -25.34 -5.94 -5.66
N LYS A 205 -26.28 -5.20 -5.06
CA LYS A 205 -27.08 -5.72 -3.95
C LYS A 205 -28.24 -6.50 -4.52
N THR A 206 -28.26 -7.79 -4.24
CA THR A 206 -29.31 -8.72 -4.65
C THR A 206 -30.18 -9.11 -3.47
N VAL A 207 -31.43 -9.45 -3.78
CA VAL A 207 -32.40 -10.00 -2.83
C VAL A 207 -32.76 -11.40 -3.30
N VAL A 208 -32.59 -12.38 -2.44
CA VAL A 208 -32.99 -13.77 -2.67
C VAL A 208 -34.08 -14.12 -1.66
N SER A 209 -35.29 -14.36 -2.17
CA SER A 209 -36.42 -14.86 -1.39
C SER A 209 -36.70 -16.31 -1.79
N THR A 210 -36.82 -17.19 -0.81
CA THR A 210 -37.10 -18.62 -0.97
C THR A 210 -37.79 -19.14 0.28
N GLU A 211 -38.68 -20.11 0.11
CA GLU A 211 -39.34 -20.79 1.24
C GLU A 211 -38.30 -21.52 2.11
N GLY A 212 -38.60 -21.69 3.40
CA GLY A 212 -37.69 -22.33 4.37
C GLY A 212 -36.58 -21.44 4.92
N CYS A 213 -36.33 -20.26 4.33
CA CYS A 213 -35.30 -19.33 4.77
C CYS A 213 -35.80 -17.88 4.90
N PRO A 214 -35.13 -17.06 5.73
CA PRO A 214 -35.36 -15.62 5.72
C PRO A 214 -34.92 -15.01 4.38
N THR A 215 -35.49 -13.85 4.03
CA THR A 215 -35.04 -13.06 2.88
C THR A 215 -33.55 -12.74 3.00
N VAL A 216 -32.77 -13.21 2.04
CA VAL A 216 -31.34 -12.99 1.97
C VAL A 216 -31.07 -11.72 1.18
N THR A 217 -30.31 -10.80 1.76
CA THR A 217 -29.90 -9.56 1.11
C THR A 217 -28.38 -9.45 1.12
N GLY A 218 -27.79 -9.02 0.01
CA GLY A 218 -26.34 -8.87 -0.12
C GLY A 218 -25.87 -9.09 -1.55
N VAL A 219 -24.55 -9.15 -1.74
CA VAL A 219 -23.99 -9.51 -3.05
C VAL A 219 -23.99 -11.03 -3.16
N VAL A 220 -24.83 -11.58 -4.05
CA VAL A 220 -25.05 -13.02 -4.22
C VAL A 220 -24.88 -13.38 -5.69
N SER A 221 -23.84 -14.14 -6.02
CA SER A 221 -23.58 -14.65 -7.37
C SER A 221 -24.70 -15.58 -7.85
N ALA A 222 -24.75 -15.89 -9.16
CA ALA A 222 -25.77 -16.80 -9.69
C ALA A 222 -25.63 -18.21 -9.09
N ALA A 223 -24.41 -18.69 -8.92
CA ALA A 223 -24.11 -19.97 -8.28
C ALA A 223 -24.55 -19.99 -6.80
N ALA A 224 -24.18 -18.97 -6.03
CA ALA A 224 -24.59 -18.83 -4.63
C ALA A 224 -26.12 -18.74 -4.49
N ARG A 225 -26.80 -18.01 -5.39
CA ARG A 225 -28.26 -17.92 -5.41
C ARG A 225 -28.91 -19.29 -5.60
N THR A 226 -28.36 -20.09 -6.52
CA THR A 226 -28.84 -21.46 -6.79
C THR A 226 -28.60 -22.38 -5.60
N ALA A 227 -27.40 -22.32 -5.01
CA ALA A 227 -27.07 -23.10 -3.81
C ALA A 227 -27.97 -22.74 -2.61
N ILE A 228 -28.18 -21.44 -2.34
CA ILE A 228 -29.05 -20.97 -1.26
C ILE A 228 -30.48 -21.46 -1.46
N LYS A 229 -31.07 -21.26 -2.66
CA LYS A 229 -32.42 -21.75 -2.96
C LYS A 229 -32.54 -23.27 -2.76
N THR A 230 -31.53 -24.01 -3.24
CA THR A 230 -31.50 -25.47 -3.13
C THR A 230 -31.43 -25.91 -1.68
N ALA A 231 -30.52 -25.36 -0.87
CA ALA A 231 -30.40 -25.71 0.55
C ALA A 231 -31.63 -25.31 1.37
N CYS A 232 -32.20 -24.13 1.11
CA CYS A 232 -33.38 -23.64 1.81
C CYS A 232 -34.61 -24.51 1.55
N ALA A 233 -34.76 -25.07 0.33
CA ALA A 233 -35.82 -26.01 0.01
C ALA A 233 -35.74 -27.33 0.80
N GLN A 234 -34.59 -27.64 1.43
CA GLN A 234 -34.40 -28.84 2.25
C GLN A 234 -34.62 -28.57 3.74
N VAL A 235 -34.99 -27.34 4.13
CA VAL A 235 -35.27 -27.01 5.54
C VAL A 235 -36.44 -27.86 6.03
N GLY A 236 -36.22 -28.60 7.11
CA GLY A 236 -37.15 -29.61 7.62
C GLY A 236 -36.72 -31.05 7.38
N ASP A 237 -35.83 -31.31 6.41
CA ASP A 237 -35.38 -32.66 6.10
C ASP A 237 -34.54 -33.27 7.24
N PRO A 238 -34.65 -34.58 7.49
CA PRO A 238 -33.95 -35.24 8.59
C PRO A 238 -32.43 -35.24 8.39
N TYR A 239 -31.70 -35.12 9.51
CA TYR A 239 -30.27 -35.42 9.53
C TYR A 239 -30.04 -36.93 9.50
N VAL A 240 -29.24 -37.40 8.54
CA VAL A 240 -28.75 -38.77 8.47
C VAL A 240 -27.25 -38.71 8.16
N TRP A 241 -26.43 -39.33 9.01
CA TRP A 241 -24.98 -39.35 8.82
C TRP A 241 -24.62 -40.06 7.50
N GLY A 242 -23.79 -39.43 6.67
CA GLY A 242 -23.42 -39.95 5.37
C GLY A 242 -24.45 -39.67 4.26
N ALA A 243 -25.54 -38.97 4.53
CA ALA A 243 -26.56 -38.68 3.52
C ALA A 243 -26.25 -37.41 2.71
N THR A 244 -26.52 -37.48 1.41
CA THR A 244 -26.28 -36.40 0.42
C THR A 244 -27.54 -35.98 -0.33
N GLY A 245 -28.72 -36.28 0.21
CA GLY A 245 -30.01 -35.90 -0.36
C GLY A 245 -30.68 -36.94 -1.29
N PRO A 246 -31.84 -36.58 -1.87
CA PRO A 246 -32.55 -35.31 -1.64
C PRO A 246 -33.40 -35.30 -0.37
N ASN A 247 -33.68 -36.44 0.28
CA ASN A 247 -34.66 -36.47 1.38
C ASN A 247 -34.03 -36.52 2.80
N SER A 248 -32.71 -36.47 2.90
CA SER A 248 -31.97 -36.49 4.16
C SER A 248 -30.53 -36.09 3.92
N PHE A 249 -29.90 -35.46 4.92
CA PHE A 249 -28.57 -34.86 4.75
C PHE A 249 -27.69 -34.97 6.00
N ASP A 250 -26.38 -35.04 5.81
CA ASP A 250 -25.42 -34.54 6.80
C ASP A 250 -24.91 -33.14 6.42
N CYS A 251 -24.05 -32.56 7.25
CA CYS A 251 -23.59 -31.18 7.09
C CYS A 251 -22.89 -30.94 5.74
N SER A 252 -21.88 -31.76 5.42
CA SER A 252 -21.14 -31.68 4.16
C SER A 252 -21.95 -32.17 2.96
N GLY A 253 -22.90 -33.09 3.17
CA GLY A 253 -23.80 -33.60 2.13
C GLY A 253 -24.79 -32.54 1.67
N LEU A 254 -25.32 -31.72 2.59
CA LEU A 254 -26.21 -30.60 2.25
C LEU A 254 -25.49 -29.53 1.41
N THR A 255 -24.27 -29.13 1.80
CA THR A 255 -23.48 -28.13 1.07
C THR A 255 -23.06 -28.64 -0.30
N GLN A 256 -22.64 -29.91 -0.39
CA GLN A 256 -22.35 -30.57 -1.65
C GLN A 256 -23.58 -30.58 -2.57
N PHE A 257 -24.74 -31.00 -2.05
CA PHE A 257 -25.97 -31.07 -2.83
C PHE A 257 -26.38 -29.70 -3.37
N ALA A 258 -26.33 -28.67 -2.52
CA ALA A 258 -26.66 -27.30 -2.88
C ALA A 258 -25.75 -26.75 -3.99
N TYR A 259 -24.43 -26.93 -3.86
CA TYR A 259 -23.48 -26.43 -4.85
C TYR A 259 -23.43 -27.26 -6.14
N LYS A 260 -23.72 -28.56 -6.05
CA LYS A 260 -23.89 -29.42 -7.23
C LYS A 260 -25.01 -28.93 -8.13
N ALA A 261 -26.12 -28.43 -7.56
CA ALA A 261 -27.21 -27.82 -8.33
C ALA A 261 -26.76 -26.53 -9.07
N ALA A 262 -25.71 -25.87 -8.58
CA ALA A 262 -25.06 -24.72 -9.21
C ALA A 262 -23.89 -25.10 -10.15
N GLY A 263 -23.65 -26.41 -10.39
CA GLY A 263 -22.55 -26.89 -11.24
C GLY A 263 -21.18 -26.91 -10.57
N ILE A 264 -21.09 -26.67 -9.26
CA ILE A 264 -19.84 -26.69 -8.49
C ILE A 264 -19.75 -28.00 -7.70
N HIS A 265 -18.68 -28.75 -7.92
CA HIS A 265 -18.44 -30.00 -7.22
C HIS A 265 -17.70 -29.75 -5.91
N LEU A 266 -18.27 -30.22 -4.80
CA LEU A 266 -17.64 -30.29 -3.49
C LEU A 266 -17.49 -31.74 -3.07
N THR A 267 -16.42 -32.09 -2.38
CA THR A 267 -16.23 -33.42 -1.79
C THR A 267 -17.17 -33.59 -0.60
N HIS A 268 -17.74 -34.79 -0.41
CA HIS A 268 -18.60 -35.12 0.73
C HIS A 268 -17.76 -35.39 1.98
N PHE A 269 -17.04 -34.37 2.43
CA PHE A 269 -16.23 -34.40 3.64
C PHE A 269 -15.88 -32.97 4.05
N THR A 270 -16.27 -32.56 5.26
CA THR A 270 -16.04 -31.18 5.74
C THR A 270 -14.58 -30.75 5.66
N GLY A 271 -13.64 -31.63 6.01
CA GLY A 271 -12.21 -31.33 5.94
C GLY A 271 -11.69 -31.13 4.50
N ALA A 272 -12.30 -31.78 3.51
CA ALA A 272 -11.99 -31.53 2.10
C ALA A 272 -12.60 -30.19 1.65
N GLN A 273 -13.88 -29.95 1.97
CA GLN A 273 -14.56 -28.70 1.62
C GLN A 273 -13.86 -27.45 2.16
N TRP A 274 -13.16 -27.56 3.30
CA TRP A 274 -12.32 -26.50 3.85
C TRP A 274 -11.24 -26.02 2.87
N ASN A 275 -10.79 -26.88 1.96
CA ASN A 275 -9.77 -26.57 0.95
C ASN A 275 -10.37 -26.33 -0.45
N GLU A 276 -11.69 -26.47 -0.63
CA GLU A 276 -12.38 -26.37 -1.93
C GLU A 276 -13.00 -24.99 -2.15
N GLY A 277 -12.18 -23.94 -2.09
CA GLY A 277 -12.60 -22.57 -2.36
C GLY A 277 -11.66 -21.51 -1.78
N ARG A 278 -11.92 -20.24 -2.08
CA ARG A 278 -11.12 -19.11 -1.59
C ARG A 278 -11.36 -18.90 -0.08
N ALA A 279 -10.29 -18.70 0.69
CA ALA A 279 -10.38 -18.29 2.10
C ALA A 279 -11.00 -16.89 2.21
N ILE A 280 -12.04 -16.73 3.04
CA ILE A 280 -12.70 -15.43 3.24
C ILE A 280 -12.60 -15.02 4.72
N PRO A 281 -12.10 -13.81 5.04
CA PRO A 281 -12.18 -13.31 6.40
C PRO A 281 -13.65 -13.03 6.76
N ARG A 282 -14.03 -13.24 8.04
CA ARG A 282 -15.42 -13.07 8.50
C ARG A 282 -16.05 -11.73 8.10
N SER A 283 -15.26 -10.65 8.07
CA SER A 283 -15.70 -9.30 7.66
C SER A 283 -16.13 -9.20 6.19
N GLU A 284 -15.71 -10.14 5.35
CA GLU A 284 -16.01 -10.21 3.91
C GLU A 284 -16.95 -11.37 3.56
N ALA A 285 -17.45 -12.08 4.57
CA ALA A 285 -18.39 -13.18 4.39
C ALA A 285 -19.70 -12.68 3.75
N ARG A 286 -20.16 -13.35 2.71
CA ARG A 286 -21.35 -13.01 1.93
C ARG A 286 -22.26 -14.24 1.79
N PRO A 287 -23.58 -14.05 1.60
CA PRO A 287 -24.47 -15.18 1.35
C PRO A 287 -23.96 -16.04 0.19
N GLY A 288 -23.89 -17.35 0.42
CA GLY A 288 -23.23 -18.32 -0.45
C GLY A 288 -22.00 -18.92 0.21
N ASP A 289 -21.21 -18.17 0.97
CA ASP A 289 -19.99 -18.71 1.58
C ASP A 289 -20.30 -19.93 2.48
N LEU A 290 -19.42 -20.93 2.48
CA LEU A 290 -19.45 -22.00 3.46
C LEU A 290 -18.85 -21.49 4.77
N VAL A 291 -19.52 -21.76 5.88
CA VAL A 291 -19.02 -21.45 7.23
C VAL A 291 -18.66 -22.76 7.94
N PHE A 292 -17.44 -22.82 8.45
CA PHE A 292 -16.90 -24.00 9.12
C PHE A 292 -16.76 -23.73 10.62
N PHE A 293 -16.90 -24.78 11.42
CA PHE A 293 -16.91 -24.68 12.88
C PHE A 293 -15.90 -25.62 13.52
N PHE A 294 -15.46 -25.24 14.72
CA PHE A 294 -14.54 -25.96 15.59
C PHE A 294 -13.11 -26.10 15.03
N SER A 295 -12.12 -26.30 15.91
CA SER A 295 -10.71 -26.38 15.51
C SER A 295 -10.39 -27.63 14.68
N ASP A 296 -11.19 -28.69 14.84
CA ASP A 296 -11.09 -29.96 14.11
C ASP A 296 -11.98 -30.02 12.86
N LEU A 297 -12.70 -28.92 12.52
CA LEU A 297 -13.49 -28.78 11.29
C LEU A 297 -14.54 -29.88 11.09
N HIS A 298 -15.23 -30.30 12.16
CA HIS A 298 -16.22 -31.39 12.05
C HIS A 298 -17.62 -30.92 11.60
N HIS A 299 -17.83 -29.62 11.38
CA HIS A 299 -19.14 -29.10 10.97
C HIS A 299 -19.05 -27.96 9.95
N VAL A 300 -20.00 -27.93 9.01
CA VAL A 300 -20.14 -26.92 7.96
C VAL A 300 -21.60 -26.53 7.76
N GLY A 301 -21.83 -25.29 7.34
CA GLY A 301 -23.12 -24.80 6.88
C GLY A 301 -22.97 -23.83 5.71
N LEU A 302 -24.09 -23.53 5.06
CA LEU A 302 -24.18 -22.53 4.00
C LEU A 302 -24.56 -21.17 4.60
N TYR A 303 -23.67 -20.20 4.59
CA TYR A 303 -23.91 -18.86 5.10
C TYR A 303 -24.94 -18.12 4.22
N ILE A 304 -25.94 -17.51 4.85
CA ILE A 304 -27.03 -16.81 4.17
C ILE A 304 -27.11 -15.32 4.57
N GLY A 305 -26.03 -14.78 5.14
CA GLY A 305 -25.97 -13.39 5.61
C GLY A 305 -26.55 -13.18 7.01
N ASN A 306 -26.38 -11.98 7.55
CA ASN A 306 -26.91 -11.56 8.86
C ASN A 306 -26.60 -12.54 10.01
N ASP A 307 -25.38 -13.08 10.05
CA ASP A 307 -24.93 -14.08 11.01
C ASP A 307 -25.81 -15.36 11.03
N LYS A 308 -26.44 -15.72 9.91
CA LYS A 308 -27.26 -16.94 9.76
C LYS A 308 -26.68 -17.90 8.72
N MET A 309 -26.99 -19.18 8.89
CA MET A 309 -26.69 -20.23 7.94
C MET A 309 -27.84 -21.23 7.82
N VAL A 310 -27.89 -21.96 6.71
CA VAL A 310 -28.64 -23.21 6.58
C VAL A 310 -27.67 -24.36 6.82
N HIS A 311 -28.04 -25.32 7.66
CA HIS A 311 -27.20 -26.49 7.92
C HIS A 311 -28.00 -27.73 8.32
N ALA A 312 -27.37 -28.90 8.21
CA ALA A 312 -27.85 -30.15 8.79
C ALA A 312 -27.04 -30.43 10.08
N PRO A 313 -27.55 -30.09 11.28
CA PRO A 313 -26.72 -29.98 12.50
C PRO A 313 -26.23 -31.31 13.06
N ARG A 314 -27.14 -32.27 13.27
CA ARG A 314 -26.88 -33.59 13.89
C ARG A 314 -28.16 -34.43 13.94
N ALA A 315 -28.01 -35.72 14.24
CA ALA A 315 -29.13 -36.62 14.48
C ALA A 315 -30.14 -36.03 15.50
N GLY A 316 -31.42 -36.20 15.20
CA GLY A 316 -32.54 -35.66 15.99
C GLY A 316 -32.81 -34.17 15.80
N LYS A 317 -32.08 -33.48 14.91
CA LYS A 317 -32.38 -32.11 14.49
C LYS A 317 -32.39 -32.02 12.96
N PRO A 318 -33.51 -31.61 12.34
CA PRO A 318 -33.58 -31.50 10.90
C PRO A 318 -32.71 -30.36 10.38
N VAL A 319 -32.53 -30.33 9.06
CA VAL A 319 -31.99 -29.16 8.35
C VAL A 319 -32.77 -27.92 8.79
N ASN A 320 -32.05 -26.89 9.22
CA ASN A 320 -32.68 -25.67 9.71
C ASN A 320 -31.80 -24.44 9.46
N VAL A 321 -32.40 -23.27 9.69
CA VAL A 321 -31.69 -22.00 9.75
C VAL A 321 -31.29 -21.71 11.18
N SER A 322 -30.01 -21.48 11.41
CA SER A 322 -29.47 -21.14 12.73
C SER A 322 -28.46 -20.00 12.67
N SER A 323 -28.17 -19.38 13.82
CA SER A 323 -27.13 -18.36 13.89
C SER A 323 -25.74 -19.01 13.91
N ILE A 324 -24.80 -18.45 13.15
CA ILE A 324 -23.40 -18.90 13.15
C ILE A 324 -22.70 -18.64 14.48
N ASN A 325 -23.25 -17.78 15.35
CA ASN A 325 -22.69 -17.47 16.66
C ASN A 325 -23.03 -18.52 17.73
N THR A 326 -23.83 -19.54 17.38
CA THR A 326 -24.18 -20.64 18.30
C THR A 326 -23.05 -21.66 18.47
N MET A 327 -22.01 -21.61 17.62
CA MET A 327 -20.87 -22.51 17.62
C MET A 327 -19.57 -21.73 17.34
N PRO A 328 -18.40 -22.19 17.81
CA PRO A 328 -17.11 -21.57 17.49
C PRO A 328 -16.83 -21.63 15.99
N VAL A 329 -16.79 -20.48 15.33
CA VAL A 329 -16.48 -20.37 13.89
C VAL A 329 -14.99 -20.56 13.67
N ALA A 330 -14.62 -21.50 12.79
CA ALA A 330 -13.25 -21.75 12.35
C ALA A 330 -12.86 -20.85 11.16
N GLY A 331 -13.80 -20.61 10.24
CA GLY A 331 -13.60 -19.69 9.11
C GLY A 331 -14.61 -19.89 7.98
N PHE A 332 -14.38 -19.20 6.86
CA PHE A 332 -15.26 -19.18 5.71
C PHE A 332 -14.53 -19.56 4.42
N ARG A 333 -15.21 -20.27 3.52
CA ARG A 333 -14.76 -20.57 2.16
C ARG A 333 -15.79 -20.13 1.15
N ARG A 334 -15.36 -19.50 0.05
CA ARG A 334 -16.21 -19.21 -1.10
C ARG A 334 -15.97 -20.27 -2.19
N PRO A 335 -16.93 -21.17 -2.47
CA PRO A 335 -16.83 -22.12 -3.57
C PRO A 335 -16.96 -21.42 -4.92
N GLY A 336 -16.22 -21.92 -5.91
CA GLY A 336 -16.08 -21.31 -7.24
C GLY A 336 -15.07 -20.17 -7.24
#